data_AF-S8D4Q0-F1
#
_entry.id   AF-S8D4Q0-F1
#
_cell.length_a   1.000
_cell.length_b   1.000
_cell.length_c   1.000
_cell.angle_alpha   90.00
_cell.angle_beta   90.00
_cell.angle_gamma   90.00
#
_symmetry.space_group_name_H-M   'P 1'
#
loop_
_entity.id
_entity.type
_entity.pdbx_description
1 polymer ?
#
loop_
_entity_poly.entity_id
_entity_poly.type
_entity_poly.pdbx_seq_one_letter_code
_entity_poly.pdbx_strand_id
1 'polypeptide(L)'
;IFYNYSNSRSQIYELVGDIRIRGNSSTVWMASSREISCWTTKPYARQEAEGIMSSVTEMKIVMDEASLLPTCDERMQIPAVIFSSGGY
;
A
#
# COMPACT_ATOMS: atom_id res chain seq x y z
N ILE A 1 -3.59 12.39 -1.53
CA ILE A 1 -2.33 12.73 -2.21
C ILE A 1 -1.43 11.51 -2.12
N PHE A 2 -0.79 11.17 -3.23
CA PHE A 2 0.08 10.02 -3.36
C PHE A 2 1.50 10.49 -3.65
N TYR A 3 2.46 10.12 -2.79
CA TYR A 3 3.87 10.41 -2.97
C TYR A 3 4.66 9.11 -3.15
N ASN A 4 5.59 9.13 -4.10
CA ASN A 4 6.52 8.04 -4.35
C ASN A 4 7.92 8.46 -3.87
N TYR A 5 8.38 7.84 -2.78
CA TYR A 5 9.72 8.01 -2.20
C TYR A 5 10.63 6.81 -2.50
N SER A 6 10.26 5.97 -3.46
CA SER A 6 11.03 4.80 -3.84
C SER A 6 12.43 5.19 -4.37
N ASN A 7 13.39 4.31 -4.12
CA ASN A 7 14.78 4.44 -4.57
C ASN A 7 15.31 3.07 -5.02
N SER A 8 16.60 2.96 -5.30
CA SER A 8 17.20 1.70 -5.78
C SER A 8 17.17 0.53 -4.79
N ARG A 9 16.93 0.80 -3.49
CA ARG A 9 16.95 -0.20 -2.41
C ARG A 9 15.57 -0.59 -1.90
N SER A 10 14.57 0.27 -2.06
CA SER A 10 13.26 0.10 -1.41
C SER A 10 12.14 0.82 -2.16
N GLN A 11 10.97 0.18 -2.19
CA GLN A 11 9.72 0.82 -2.60
C GLN A 11 9.07 1.50 -1.39
N ILE A 12 8.87 2.82 -1.47
CA ILE A 12 8.28 3.61 -0.37
C ILE A 12 7.21 4.51 -0.97
N TYR A 13 6.00 4.40 -0.43
CA TYR A 13 4.85 5.18 -0.84
C TYR A 13 4.20 5.82 0.38
N GLU A 14 3.91 7.11 0.28
CA GLU A 14 3.13 7.83 1.28
C GLU A 14 1.76 8.16 0.71
N LEU A 15 0.75 7.83 1.50
CA LEU A 15 -0.65 7.99 1.17
C LEU A 15 -1.25 8.97 2.19
N VAL A 16 -1.85 10.07 1.72
CA VAL A 16 -2.53 11.06 2.58
C VAL A 16 -3.97 11.27 2.12
N GLY A 17 -4.96 10.95 2.95
CA GLY A 17 -6.39 11.15 2.63
C GLY A 17 -7.33 10.11 3.26
N ASP A 18 -8.48 9.87 2.64
CA ASP A 18 -9.34 8.71 2.94
C ASP A 18 -8.66 7.45 2.40
N ILE A 19 -8.13 6.65 3.33
CA ILE A 19 -7.37 5.44 3.07
C ILE A 19 -8.08 4.29 3.76
N ARG A 20 -8.31 3.22 3.03
CA ARG A 20 -8.95 2.00 3.54
C ARG A 20 -7.99 0.86 3.35
N ILE A 21 -7.77 0.07 4.40
CA ILE A 21 -6.81 -1.02 4.39
C ILE A 21 -7.57 -2.31 4.66
N ARG A 22 -7.33 -3.32 3.81
CA ARG A 22 -7.83 -4.67 4.05
C ARG A 22 -6.67 -5.65 3.93
N GLY A 23 -6.18 -6.08 5.09
CA GLY A 23 -5.01 -6.96 5.18
C GLY A 23 -5.23 -8.31 4.51
N ASN A 24 -6.42 -8.91 4.65
CA ASN A 24 -6.68 -10.25 4.09
C ASN A 24 -6.67 -10.30 2.56
N SER A 25 -7.03 -9.20 1.88
CA SER A 25 -6.95 -9.07 0.43
C SER A 25 -5.64 -8.41 -0.03
N SER A 26 -4.72 -8.14 0.89
CA SER A 26 -3.46 -7.42 0.63
C SER A 26 -3.69 -6.15 -0.21
N THR A 27 -4.76 -5.41 0.08
CA THR A 27 -5.15 -4.24 -0.72
C THR A 27 -5.30 -2.99 0.15
N VAL A 28 -4.78 -1.89 -0.36
CA VAL A 28 -4.95 -0.54 0.17
C VAL A 28 -5.73 0.26 -0.86
N TRP A 29 -6.80 0.91 -0.44
CA TRP A 29 -7.56 1.84 -1.27
C TRP A 29 -7.31 3.26 -0.81
N MET A 30 -7.23 4.19 -1.75
CA MET A 30 -7.20 5.62 -1.50
C MET A 30 -8.29 6.30 -2.33
N ALA A 31 -9.07 7.16 -1.69
CA ALA A 31 -9.99 8.02 -2.41
C ALA A 31 -9.21 9.03 -3.26
N SER A 32 -9.53 9.08 -4.55
CA SER A 32 -8.95 10.01 -5.52
C SER A 32 -10.06 10.66 -6.32
N SER A 33 -9.92 11.96 -6.57
CA SER A 33 -10.77 12.71 -7.51
C SER A 33 -10.15 12.78 -8.92
N ARG A 34 -9.01 12.14 -9.13
CA ARG A 34 -8.28 12.04 -10.41
C ARG A 34 -8.39 10.61 -10.95
N GLU A 35 -7.78 10.37 -12.11
CA GLU A 35 -7.76 9.08 -12.80
C GLU A 35 -7.57 7.85 -11.87
N ILE A 36 -8.36 6.82 -12.16
CA ILE A 36 -8.26 5.50 -11.54
C ILE A 36 -6.88 4.94 -11.84
N SER A 37 -6.16 4.56 -10.80
CA SER A 37 -4.82 3.99 -10.94
C SER A 37 -4.59 2.89 -9.94
N CYS A 38 -3.78 1.93 -10.38
CA CYS A 38 -3.50 0.73 -9.62
C CYS A 38 -2.05 0.32 -9.85
N TRP A 39 -1.32 0.05 -8.78
CA TRP A 39 0.01 -0.55 -8.83
C TRP A 39 0.16 -1.57 -7.71
N THR A 40 1.16 -2.43 -7.87
CA THR A 40 1.55 -3.39 -6.84
C THR A 40 2.87 -2.98 -6.21
N THR A 41 3.05 -3.38 -4.95
CA THR A 41 4.28 -3.15 -4.20
C THR A 41 4.51 -4.29 -3.22
N LYS A 42 5.77 -4.56 -2.91
CA LYS A 42 6.15 -5.46 -1.82
C LYS A 42 6.67 -4.58 -0.69
N PRO A 43 5.94 -4.43 0.43
CA PRO A 43 6.28 -3.47 1.49
C PRO A 43 7.45 -4.00 2.34
N TYR A 44 8.62 -4.18 1.73
CA TYR A 44 9.81 -4.74 2.35
C TYR A 44 10.99 -3.80 2.17
N ALA A 45 11.81 -3.69 3.22
CA ALA A 45 12.86 -2.68 3.31
C ALA A 45 14.04 -2.92 2.35
N ARG A 46 14.26 -4.15 1.86
CA ARG A 46 15.42 -4.53 1.03
C ARG A 46 14.99 -5.22 -0.26
N GLN A 47 14.87 -4.44 -1.34
CA GLN A 47 14.47 -4.95 -2.65
C GLN A 47 15.52 -5.87 -3.30
N GLU A 48 16.81 -5.68 -2.97
CA GLU A 48 17.95 -6.44 -3.51
C GLU A 48 18.06 -7.88 -2.96
N ALA A 49 17.26 -8.24 -1.95
CA ALA A 49 17.24 -9.58 -1.39
C ALA A 49 16.35 -10.52 -2.22
N GLU A 50 16.75 -10.83 -3.46
CA GLU A 50 15.95 -11.58 -4.44
C GLU A 50 15.37 -12.89 -3.88
N GLY A 51 16.16 -13.64 -3.11
CA GLY A 51 15.73 -14.90 -2.50
C GLY A 51 14.59 -14.76 -1.49
N ILE A 52 14.46 -13.59 -0.85
CA ILE A 52 13.39 -13.29 0.11
C ILE A 52 12.21 -12.64 -0.59
N MET A 53 12.45 -11.83 -1.62
CA MET A 53 11.40 -11.07 -2.32
C MET A 53 10.31 -11.97 -2.91
N SER A 54 10.62 -13.21 -3.29
CA SER A 54 9.62 -14.20 -3.73
C SER A 54 8.59 -14.55 -2.64
N SER A 55 9.00 -14.55 -1.37
CA SER A 55 8.17 -14.86 -0.20
C SER A 55 7.41 -13.66 0.36
N VAL A 56 7.85 -12.43 0.05
CA VAL A 56 7.17 -11.21 0.51
C VAL A 56 5.82 -11.09 -0.18
N THR A 57 4.76 -10.97 0.63
CA THR A 57 3.40 -10.73 0.15
C THR A 57 3.33 -9.43 -0.65
N GLU A 58 2.85 -9.55 -1.89
CA GLU A 58 2.56 -8.40 -2.74
C GLU A 58 1.27 -7.73 -2.27
N MET A 59 1.32 -6.40 -2.15
CA MET A 59 0.17 -5.56 -1.86
C MET A 59 -0.24 -4.76 -3.10
N LYS A 60 -1.55 -4.60 -3.25
CA LYS A 60 -2.17 -3.77 -4.28
C LYS A 60 -2.56 -2.43 -3.69
N ILE A 61 -2.21 -1.33 -4.36
CA ILE A 61 -2.72 -0.01 -4.02
C ILE A 61 -3.66 0.45 -5.13
N VAL A 62 -4.90 0.76 -4.78
CA VAL A 62 -5.97 1.16 -5.69
C VAL A 62 -6.40 2.58 -5.36
N MET A 63 -6.29 3.48 -6.33
CA MET A 63 -6.88 4.81 -6.26
C MET A 63 -8.13 4.85 -7.09
N ASP A 64 -9.24 5.23 -6.46
CA ASP A 64 -10.56 5.26 -7.10
C ASP A 64 -11.46 6.30 -6.42
N GLU A 65 -12.64 6.54 -6.99
CA GLU A 65 -13.65 7.39 -6.39
C GLU A 65 -14.10 6.84 -5.03
N ALA A 66 -14.29 7.74 -4.04
CA ALA A 66 -14.64 7.37 -2.67
C ALA A 66 -15.93 6.52 -2.55
N SER A 67 -16.84 6.67 -3.52
CA SER A 67 -18.10 5.95 -3.67
C SER A 67 -17.91 4.48 -4.09
N LEU A 68 -16.81 4.16 -4.78
CA LEU A 68 -16.48 2.83 -5.27
C LEU A 68 -15.63 2.03 -4.27
N LEU A 69 -15.11 2.70 -3.24
CA LEU A 69 -14.27 2.08 -2.22
C LEU A 69 -15.10 1.24 -1.23
N PRO A 70 -14.53 0.14 -0.70
CA PRO A 70 -15.21 -0.74 0.25
C PRO A 70 -15.55 -0.03 1.56
N THR A 71 -16.61 -0.44 2.25
CA THR A 71 -16.96 0.12 3.57
C THR A 71 -15.86 -0.13 4.59
N CYS A 72 -15.71 0.81 5.53
CA CYS A 72 -14.69 0.75 6.58
C CYS A 72 -15.36 0.40 7.91
N ASP A 73 -14.96 -0.72 8.50
CA ASP A 73 -15.52 -1.24 9.76
C ASP A 73 -14.95 -0.49 10.98
N GLU A 74 -13.68 -0.08 10.92
CA GLU A 74 -12.98 0.65 11.98
C GLU A 74 -12.26 1.88 11.43
N ARG A 75 -12.50 3.05 12.04
CA ARG A 75 -11.88 4.32 11.62
C ARG A 75 -10.79 4.73 12.59
N MET A 76 -9.61 4.97 12.05
CA MET A 76 -8.46 5.49 12.79
C MET A 76 -8.06 6.86 12.25
N GLN A 77 -7.74 7.81 13.13
CA GLN A 77 -7.25 9.15 12.76
C GLN A 77 -5.74 9.30 12.99
N ILE A 78 -5.05 8.19 13.27
CA ILE A 78 -3.61 8.14 13.46
C ILE A 78 -2.92 7.57 12.20
N PRO A 79 -1.68 7.98 11.89
CA PRO A 79 -0.92 7.38 10.79
C PRO A 79 -0.72 5.87 10.99
N ALA A 80 -0.62 5.15 9.87
CA ALA A 80 -0.32 3.72 9.85
C ALA A 80 0.87 3.43 8.93
N VAL A 81 1.65 2.41 9.26
CA VAL A 81 2.76 1.91 8.45
C VAL A 81 2.49 0.45 8.12
N ILE A 82 2.54 0.11 6.83
CA ILE A 82 2.43 -1.27 6.37
C ILE A 82 3.82 -1.73 5.94
N PHE A 83 4.29 -2.81 6.55
CA PHE A 83 5.57 -3.44 6.23
C PHE A 83 5.49 -4.96 6.40
N SER A 84 6.28 -5.69 5.64
CA SER A 84 6.46 -7.12 5.81
C SER A 84 7.35 -7.38 7.02
N SER A 85 6.86 -8.18 7.96
CA SER A 85 7.60 -8.61 9.15
C SER A 85 8.48 -9.84 8.91
N GLY A 86 8.37 -10.49 7.75
CA GLY A 86 9.21 -11.63 7.37
C GLY A 86 10.51 -11.19 6.68
N GLY A 87 11.42 -12.13 6.42
CA GLY A 87 12.64 -11.88 5.63
C GLY A 87 13.97 -12.01 6.38
N TYR A 88 13.96 -12.56 7.60
CA TYR A 88 15.10 -13.22 8.24
C TYR A 88 14.61 -14.11 9.38
#